data_AF-A0A2N2AMC3-F1
#
_entry.id   AF-A0A2N2AMC3-F1
#
_cell.length_a   1.000
_cell.length_b   1.000
_cell.length_c   1.000
_cell.angle_alpha   90.00
_cell.angle_beta   90.00
_cell.angle_gamma   90.00
#
_symmetry.space_group_name_H-M   'P 1'
#
loop_
_entity.id
_entity.type
_entity.pdbx_description
1 polymer ?
#
loop_
_entity_poly.entity_id
_entity_poly.type
_entity_poly.pdbx_seq_one_letter_code
_entity_poly.pdbx_strand_id
1 'polypeptide(L)'
;MDYDRLDSIAADVMQGNTDAVGVLSTGERLYVALAANNSELLGSDSIAYAIARLEPEAVQELVERHRYDNIDTTVAKAARHQMDDLVALVRKLVHSLKRAQPDSDIAKRAQDYLRRQGLEGSPLRGEAD
;
A
#
# COMPACT_ATOMS: atom_id res chain seq x y z
N MET A 1 26.10 -4.33 2.46
CA MET A 1 25.29 -3.88 1.30
C MET A 1 24.73 -2.51 1.62
N ASP A 2 24.47 -1.70 0.59
CA ASP A 2 23.75 -0.43 0.74
C ASP A 2 22.25 -0.69 0.60
N TYR A 3 21.57 -0.96 1.71
CA TYR A 3 20.18 -1.44 1.70
C TYR A 3 19.19 -0.37 1.19
N ASP A 4 19.42 0.91 1.49
CA ASP A 4 18.53 1.99 1.03
C ASP A 4 18.57 2.13 -0.50
N ARG A 5 19.75 1.97 -1.10
CA ARG A 5 19.90 1.91 -2.56
C ARG A 5 19.21 0.69 -3.15
N LEU A 6 19.36 -0.48 -2.53
CA LEU A 6 18.73 -1.71 -3.02
C LEU A 6 17.21 -1.66 -2.90
N ASP A 7 16.68 -1.06 -1.83
CA ASP A 7 15.24 -0.87 -1.63
C ASP A 7 14.67 0.08 -2.70
N SER A 8 15.39 1.16 -3.05
CA SER A 8 15.00 2.03 -4.17
C SER A 8 14.95 1.26 -5.50
N ILE A 9 15.96 0.42 -5.76
CA ILE A 9 15.96 -0.41 -6.98
C ILE A 9 14.83 -1.45 -6.94
N ALA A 10 14.55 -2.04 -5.78
CA ALA A 10 13.43 -2.96 -5.62
C ALA A 10 12.08 -2.28 -5.88
N ALA A 11 11.89 -1.05 -5.43
CA ALA A 11 10.70 -0.25 -5.71
C ALA A 11 10.54 0.05 -7.21
N ASP A 12 11.64 0.35 -7.91
CA ASP A 12 11.65 0.54 -9.36
C ASP A 12 11.30 -0.77 -10.10
N VAL A 13 11.84 -1.90 -9.64
CA VAL A 13 11.54 -3.23 -10.18
C VAL A 13 10.06 -3.59 -10.01
N MET A 14 9.46 -3.25 -8.87
CA MET A 14 8.01 -3.44 -8.64
C MET A 14 7.15 -2.62 -9.61
N GLN A 15 7.68 -1.51 -10.13
CA GLN A 15 7.04 -0.71 -11.18
C GLN A 15 7.36 -1.20 -12.60
N GLY A 16 8.11 -2.30 -12.74
CA GLY A 16 8.51 -2.89 -14.00
C GLY A 16 9.82 -2.33 -14.60
N ASN A 17 10.54 -1.47 -13.88
CA ASN A 17 11.83 -0.93 -14.32
C ASN A 17 12.99 -1.79 -13.78
N THR A 18 13.68 -2.51 -14.66
CA THR A 18 14.77 -3.43 -14.29
C THR A 18 16.16 -2.95 -14.74
N ASP A 19 16.28 -1.74 -15.28
CA ASP A 19 17.53 -1.20 -15.85
C ASP A 19 18.68 -1.20 -14.85
N ALA A 20 18.39 -0.93 -13.57
CA ALA A 20 19.38 -0.86 -12.50
C ALA A 20 19.82 -2.23 -11.97
N VAL A 21 19.16 -3.33 -12.35
CA VAL A 21 19.45 -4.68 -11.83
C VAL A 21 20.70 -5.29 -12.47
N GLY A 22 21.02 -4.89 -13.71
CA GLY A 22 22.15 -5.45 -14.46
C GLY A 22 23.54 -5.15 -13.89
N VAL A 23 23.65 -4.09 -13.06
CA VAL A 23 24.91 -3.67 -12.41
C VAL A 23 25.09 -4.25 -11.00
N LEU A 24 24.12 -5.01 -10.51
CA LEU A 24 24.14 -5.57 -9.16
C LEU A 24 25.03 -6.82 -9.07
N SER A 25 25.69 -6.96 -7.93
CA SER A 25 26.32 -8.24 -7.56
C SER A 25 25.26 -9.33 -7.36
N THR A 26 25.69 -10.59 -7.33
CA THR A 26 24.75 -11.72 -7.15
C THR A 26 23.97 -11.61 -5.83
N GLY A 27 24.60 -11.22 -4.72
CA GLY A 27 23.92 -11.06 -3.44
C GLY A 27 22.92 -9.89 -3.46
N GLU A 28 23.30 -8.77 -4.05
CA GLU A 28 22.42 -7.60 -4.18
C GLU A 28 21.21 -7.90 -5.09
N ARG A 29 21.42 -8.63 -6.19
CA ARG A 29 20.33 -9.07 -7.07
C ARG A 29 19.36 -10.00 -6.34
N LEU A 30 19.86 -10.94 -5.53
CA LEU A 30 19.01 -11.84 -4.75
C LEU A 30 18.22 -11.06 -3.68
N TYR A 31 18.85 -10.09 -3.02
CA TYR A 31 18.16 -9.20 -2.08
C TYR A 31 17.03 -8.43 -2.80
N VAL A 32 17.33 -7.77 -3.94
CA VAL A 32 16.35 -7.01 -4.73
C VAL A 32 15.23 -7.90 -5.26
N ALA A 33 15.55 -9.11 -5.72
CA ALA A 33 14.56 -10.07 -6.21
C ALA A 33 13.57 -10.48 -5.11
N LEU A 34 14.06 -10.73 -3.90
CA LEU A 34 13.22 -11.04 -2.74
C LEU A 34 12.42 -9.80 -2.29
N ALA A 35 13.06 -8.64 -2.19
CA ALA A 35 12.44 -7.38 -1.77
C ALA A 35 11.32 -6.93 -2.72
N ALA A 36 11.48 -7.15 -4.02
CA ALA A 36 10.48 -6.81 -5.04
C ALA A 36 9.45 -7.94 -5.30
N ASN A 37 9.54 -9.07 -4.59
CA ASN A 37 8.78 -10.29 -4.86
C ASN A 37 8.84 -10.75 -6.34
N ASN A 38 9.99 -10.55 -7.00
CA ASN A 38 10.15 -10.81 -8.41
C ASN A 38 10.98 -12.09 -8.63
N SER A 39 10.29 -13.19 -8.93
CA SER A 39 10.92 -14.49 -9.18
C SER A 39 11.69 -14.55 -10.50
N GLU A 40 11.41 -13.67 -11.47
CA GLU A 40 12.17 -13.62 -12.73
C GLU A 40 13.62 -13.21 -12.48
N LEU A 41 13.84 -12.33 -11.50
CA LEU A 41 15.19 -11.91 -11.09
C LEU A 41 15.98 -13.00 -10.33
N LEU A 42 15.30 -14.02 -9.81
CA LEU A 42 15.93 -15.20 -9.19
C LEU A 42 16.43 -16.20 -10.26
N GLY A 43 15.92 -16.11 -11.49
CA GLY A 43 16.25 -17.04 -12.56
C GLY A 43 15.81 -18.48 -12.22
N SER A 44 16.77 -19.41 -12.17
CA SER A 44 16.50 -20.82 -11.81
C SER A 44 16.54 -21.09 -10.31
N ASP A 45 16.96 -20.12 -9.50
CA ASP A 45 17.12 -20.30 -8.06
C ASP A 45 15.77 -20.25 -7.35
N SER A 46 15.57 -21.15 -6.38
CA SER A 46 14.40 -21.10 -5.52
C SER A 46 14.53 -20.00 -4.46
N ILE A 47 13.42 -19.52 -3.93
CA ILE A 47 13.39 -18.55 -2.81
C ILE A 47 14.21 -19.08 -1.62
N ALA A 48 14.07 -20.37 -1.29
CA ALA A 48 14.83 -20.99 -0.20
C ALA A 48 16.35 -20.96 -0.44
N TYR A 49 16.77 -21.21 -1.69
CA TYR A 49 18.17 -21.13 -2.06
C TYR A 49 18.70 -19.70 -2.04
N ALA A 50 17.90 -18.74 -2.51
CA ALA A 50 18.23 -17.31 -2.47
C ALA A 50 18.44 -16.82 -1.03
N ILE A 51 17.53 -17.19 -0.11
CA ILE A 51 17.64 -16.86 1.32
C ILE A 51 18.88 -17.52 1.93
N ALA A 52 19.14 -18.79 1.64
CA ALA A 52 20.30 -19.51 2.16
C ALA A 52 21.65 -18.95 1.65
N ARG A 53 21.61 -18.22 0.53
CA ARG A 53 22.79 -17.60 -0.10
C ARG A 53 22.99 -16.15 0.32
N LEU A 54 21.98 -15.52 0.89
CA LEU A 54 22.13 -14.22 1.54
C LEU A 54 22.77 -14.41 2.92
N GLU A 55 23.58 -13.43 3.30
CA GLU A 55 24.11 -13.37 4.67
C GLU A 55 22.94 -13.18 5.65
N PRO A 56 23.00 -13.78 6.86
CA PRO A 56 21.93 -13.67 7.85
C PRO A 56 21.51 -12.22 8.15
N GLU A 57 22.47 -11.29 8.17
CA GLU A 57 22.23 -9.87 8.40
C GLU A 57 21.42 -9.25 7.26
N ALA A 58 21.66 -9.65 6.01
CA ALA A 58 20.89 -9.15 4.87
C ALA A 58 19.45 -9.67 4.88
N VAL A 59 19.25 -10.91 5.31
CA VAL A 59 17.89 -11.49 5.49
C VAL A 59 17.16 -10.77 6.63
N GLN A 60 17.84 -10.49 7.74
CA GLN A 60 17.27 -9.75 8.86
C GLN A 60 16.85 -8.34 8.45
N GLU A 61 17.72 -7.61 7.74
CA GLU A 61 17.42 -6.28 7.22
C GLU A 61 16.23 -6.29 6.25
N LEU A 62 16.18 -7.25 5.32
CA LEU A 62 15.05 -7.44 4.41
C LEU A 62 13.74 -7.65 5.19
N VAL A 63 13.77 -8.52 6.20
CA VAL A 63 12.57 -8.80 7.01
C VAL A 63 12.14 -7.56 7.79
N GLU A 64 13.05 -6.85 8.45
CA GLU A 64 12.68 -5.68 9.25
C GLU A 64 12.15 -4.55 8.38
N ARG A 65 12.81 -4.24 7.26
CA ARG A 65 12.41 -3.15 6.35
C ARG A 65 11.02 -3.39 5.75
N HIS A 66 10.75 -4.61 5.27
CA HIS A 66 9.45 -4.97 4.71
C HIS A 66 8.36 -5.20 5.77
N ARG A 67 8.75 -5.43 7.05
CA ARG A 67 7.79 -5.54 8.16
C ARG A 67 7.15 -4.19 8.49
N TYR A 68 7.87 -3.07 8.34
CA TYR A 68 7.31 -1.73 8.56
C TYR A 68 6.34 -1.30 7.44
N ASP A 69 6.63 -1.63 6.18
CA ASP A 69 5.72 -1.34 5.07
C ASP A 69 4.36 -2.04 5.21
N ASN A 70 4.34 -3.29 5.67
CA ASN A 70 3.10 -4.05 5.79
C ASN A 70 2.23 -3.56 6.97
N ILE A 71 2.84 -3.10 8.07
CA ILE A 71 2.07 -2.60 9.23
C ILE A 71 1.50 -1.20 8.92
N ASP A 72 2.28 -0.30 8.33
CA ASP A 72 1.79 1.05 8.04
C ASP A 72 0.72 1.04 6.95
N THR A 73 0.85 0.18 5.93
CA THR A 73 -0.18 0.01 4.89
C THR A 73 -1.45 -0.63 5.43
N THR A 74 -1.36 -1.62 6.33
CA THR A 74 -2.54 -2.26 6.93
C THR A 74 -3.29 -1.33 7.88
N VAL A 75 -2.60 -0.58 8.74
CA VAL A 75 -3.21 0.44 9.60
C VAL A 75 -3.84 1.55 8.76
N ALA A 76 -3.15 2.03 7.72
CA ALA A 76 -3.70 3.03 6.81
C ALA A 76 -4.91 2.52 6.01
N LYS A 77 -4.96 1.22 5.68
CA LYS A 77 -6.12 0.59 5.02
C LYS A 77 -7.30 0.47 5.99
N ALA A 78 -7.05 0.03 7.23
CA ALA A 78 -8.07 -0.07 8.27
C ALA A 78 -8.68 1.30 8.62
N ALA A 79 -7.83 2.33 8.77
CA ALA A 79 -8.29 3.70 9.01
C ALA A 79 -9.14 4.26 7.85
N ARG A 80 -8.78 3.93 6.60
CA ARG A 80 -9.58 4.28 5.41
C ARG A 80 -10.95 3.62 5.45
N HIS A 81 -11.04 2.32 5.76
CA HIS A 81 -12.32 1.64 5.91
C HIS A 81 -13.19 2.24 7.01
N GLN A 82 -12.61 2.56 8.17
CA GLN A 82 -13.34 3.24 9.26
C GLN A 82 -13.87 4.61 8.83
N MET A 83 -13.08 5.36 8.06
CA MET A 83 -13.48 6.65 7.52
C MET A 83 -14.63 6.51 6.51
N ASP A 84 -14.58 5.50 5.64
CA ASP A 84 -15.64 5.21 4.67
C ASP A 84 -16.97 4.83 5.36
N ASP A 85 -16.89 4.01 6.40
CA ASP A 85 -18.06 3.64 7.22
C ASP A 85 -18.67 4.87 7.92
N LEU A 86 -17.83 5.77 8.45
CA LEU A 86 -18.29 7.01 9.07
C LEU A 86 -18.98 7.91 8.05
N VAL A 87 -18.40 8.07 6.86
CA VAL A 87 -19.00 8.82 5.75
C VAL A 87 -20.36 8.22 5.35
N ALA A 88 -20.46 6.89 5.28
CA ALA A 88 -21.72 6.22 4.97
C ALA A 88 -22.80 6.46 6.05
N LEU A 89 -22.43 6.44 7.33
CA LEU A 89 -23.35 6.75 8.44
C LEU A 89 -23.81 8.21 8.41
N VAL A 90 -22.91 9.17 8.16
CA VAL A 90 -23.25 10.59 8.03
C VAL A 90 -24.22 10.79 6.86
N ARG A 91 -24.01 10.13 5.72
CA ARG A 91 -24.96 10.19 4.58
C ARG A 91 -26.34 9.64 4.94
N LYS A 92 -26.41 8.50 5.65
CA LYS A 92 -27.68 7.93 6.14
C LYS A 92 -28.40 8.89 7.08
N LEU A 93 -27.66 9.55 7.98
CA LEU A 93 -28.19 10.55 8.89
C LEU A 93 -28.70 11.80 8.15
N VAL A 94 -27.95 12.32 7.18
CA VAL A 94 -28.39 13.44 6.33
C VAL A 94 -29.68 13.08 5.59
N HIS A 95 -29.79 11.86 5.07
CA HIS A 95 -30.99 11.40 4.38
C HIS A 95 -32.19 11.28 5.34
N SER A 96 -32.01 10.72 6.54
CA SER A 96 -33.09 10.62 7.52
C SER A 96 -33.53 12.00 8.03
N LEU A 97 -32.59 12.92 8.23
CA LEU A 97 -32.87 14.31 8.61
C LEU A 97 -33.65 15.04 7.51
N LYS A 98 -33.26 14.91 6.24
CA LYS A 98 -34.04 15.51 5.14
C LYS A 98 -35.45 14.94 5.02
N ARG A 99 -35.63 13.65 5.34
CA ARG A 99 -36.95 13.01 5.35
C ARG A 99 -37.84 13.53 6.48
N ALA A 100 -37.27 13.80 7.66
CA ALA A 100 -38.01 14.32 8.81
C ALA A 100 -38.20 15.84 8.77
N GLN A 101 -37.20 16.57 8.28
CA GLN A 101 -37.17 18.02 8.17
C GLN A 101 -36.46 18.43 6.86
N PRO A 102 -37.22 18.76 5.80
CA PRO A 102 -36.67 19.02 4.46
C PRO A 102 -35.67 20.17 4.41
N ASP A 103 -35.84 21.17 5.28
CA ASP A 103 -35.04 22.41 5.29
C ASP A 103 -34.02 22.45 6.45
N SER A 104 -33.52 21.28 6.87
CA SER A 104 -32.50 21.21 7.91
C SER A 104 -31.15 21.77 7.41
N ASP A 105 -30.75 22.91 7.96
CA ASP A 105 -29.44 23.52 7.70
C ASP A 105 -28.26 22.62 8.10
N ILE A 106 -28.44 21.78 9.12
CA ILE A 106 -27.43 20.82 9.58
C ILE A 106 -27.16 19.77 8.49
N ALA A 107 -28.21 19.28 7.84
CA ALA A 107 -28.10 18.32 6.75
C ALA A 107 -27.37 18.92 5.54
N LYS A 108 -27.62 20.20 5.23
CA LYS A 108 -26.92 20.94 4.16
C LYS A 108 -25.43 21.10 4.48
N ARG A 109 -25.08 21.55 5.70
CA ARG A 109 -23.69 21.74 6.13
C ARG A 109 -22.89 20.44 6.13
N ALA A 110 -23.48 19.34 6.60
CA ALA A 110 -22.82 18.04 6.60
C ALA A 110 -22.54 17.54 5.16
N GLN A 111 -23.49 17.73 4.24
CA GLN A 111 -23.30 17.38 2.84
C GLN A 111 -22.23 18.25 2.16
N ASP A 112 -22.26 19.57 2.39
CA ASP A 112 -21.25 20.49 1.86
C ASP A 112 -19.84 20.17 2.39
N TYR A 113 -19.73 19.73 3.65
CA TYR A 113 -18.46 19.30 4.23
C TYR A 113 -17.91 18.06 3.52
N LEU A 114 -18.74 17.04 3.30
CA LEU A 114 -18.35 15.83 2.57
C LEU A 114 -17.91 16.17 1.13
N ARG A 115 -18.61 17.11 0.46
CA ARG A 115 -18.24 17.59 -0.87
C ARG A 115 -16.87 18.26 -0.89
N ARG A 116 -16.64 19.20 0.04
CA ARG A 116 -15.37 19.95 0.12
C ARG A 116 -14.17 19.05 0.40
N GLN A 117 -14.37 17.98 1.16
CA GLN A 117 -13.31 17.01 1.47
C GLN A 117 -13.14 15.93 0.38
N GLY A 118 -13.90 15.99 -0.74
CA GLY A 118 -13.85 14.98 -1.79
C GLY A 118 -14.45 13.62 -1.37
N LEU A 119 -15.11 13.56 -0.21
CA LEU A 119 -15.71 12.37 0.38
C LEU A 119 -17.13 12.10 -0.16
N GLU A 120 -17.49 12.67 -1.32
CA GLU A 120 -18.76 12.40 -2.02
C GLU A 120 -18.68 11.17 -2.93
N GLY A 121 -17.48 10.68 -3.25
CA GLY A 121 -17.26 9.44 -4.00
C GLY A 121 -17.80 8.20 -3.27
N SER A 122 -18.19 7.18 -4.03
CA SER A 122 -18.57 5.88 -3.46
C SER A 122 -17.29 5.14 -3.04
N PRO A 123 -17.16 4.65 -1.79
CA PRO A 123 -15.94 3.97 -1.31
C PRO A 123 -15.66 2.61 -1.97
N LEU A 124 -16.36 2.25 -3.05
CA LEU A 124 -16.34 0.91 -3.66
C LEU A 124 -15.96 0.90 -5.15
N ARG A 125 -15.19 1.89 -5.64
CA ARG A 125 -14.61 1.84 -6.98
C ARG A 125 -13.09 1.99 -6.91
N GLY A 126 -12.42 0.89 -6.65
CA GLY A 126 -10.98 0.79 -6.69
C GLY A 126 -10.57 -0.59 -6.19
N GLU A 127 -10.72 -1.60 -7.07
CA GLU A 127 -10.08 -2.93 -7.08
C GLU A 127 -11.01 -3.92 -7.82
N ALA A 128 -11.14 -3.72 -9.13
CA ALA A 128 -11.61 -4.71 -10.09
C ALA A 128 -11.03 -4.33 -11.47
N ASP A 129 -9.74 -4.62 -11.63
CA ASP A 129 -9.06 -5.14 -12.84
C ASP A 129 -7.54 -4.99 -12.70
#